data_AF-A9HLC4-F1
#
_entry.id   AF-A9HLC4-F1
#
_cell.length_a   1.000
_cell.length_b   1.000
_cell.length_c   1.000
_cell.angle_alpha   90.00
_cell.angle_beta   90.00
_cell.angle_gamma   90.00
#
_symmetry.space_group_name_H-M   'P 1'
#
loop_
_entity.id
_entity.type
_entity.pdbx_description
1 polymer ?
#
loop_
_entity_poly.entity_id
_entity_poly.type
_entity_poly.pdbx_seq_one_letter_code
_entity_poly.pdbx_strand_id
1 'polypeptide(L)'
;MMRGFLSRIALRRDAPVRALARLLVPDGEGRQHAAAHHLLWALFGDDPDRTRDFLWRQMEAGRFMVLSAREPVDSHGLFDVETRPFDPLLKEGDRLRFLLRANATVDRKTPGRTRSQRHDVVMDALHRRSQREGAEARDSMIADALETWMGRQGVRAGFAPASPLVIEGRDVLRIPRSGGRGIVSFGVVNLTGEVRVTAPDAFLDSLMQGFGRARAFGCGLMLIRRAV
;
A
#
# COMPACT_ATOMS: atom_id res chain seq x y z
N MET A 1 12.63 -9.41 -18.82
CA MET A 1 11.72 -10.53 -18.46
C MET A 1 10.53 -9.90 -17.76
N MET A 2 9.32 -10.22 -18.18
CA MET A 2 8.08 -9.68 -17.61
C MET A 2 8.02 -9.95 -16.11
N ARG A 3 7.80 -8.92 -15.29
CA ARG A 3 7.86 -9.03 -13.82
C ARG A 3 6.52 -9.32 -13.16
N GLY A 4 5.42 -9.09 -13.87
CA GLY A 4 4.07 -9.35 -13.38
C GLY A 4 3.01 -8.68 -14.24
N PHE A 5 1.88 -8.35 -13.62
CA PHE A 5 0.69 -7.80 -14.26
C PHE A 5 0.13 -6.65 -13.43
N LEU A 6 -0.24 -5.57 -14.10
CA LEU A 6 -1.00 -4.47 -13.51
C LEU A 6 -2.42 -4.54 -14.04
N SER A 7 -3.37 -4.69 -13.13
CA SER A 7 -4.78 -4.88 -13.45
C SER A 7 -5.65 -3.85 -12.79
N ARG A 8 -6.64 -3.36 -13.53
CA ARG A 8 -7.80 -2.64 -13.00
C ARG A 8 -8.91 -3.66 -12.82
N ILE A 9 -9.38 -3.80 -11.58
CA ILE A 9 -10.39 -4.79 -11.21
C ILE A 9 -11.58 -4.06 -10.59
N ALA A 10 -12.77 -4.35 -11.07
CA ALA A 10 -14.01 -3.83 -10.50
C ALA A 10 -15.01 -4.96 -10.28
N LEU A 11 -15.80 -4.90 -9.21
CA LEU A 11 -16.98 -5.76 -9.09
C LEU A 11 -17.97 -5.44 -10.19
N ARG A 12 -18.51 -6.48 -10.82
CA ARG A 12 -19.59 -6.35 -11.80
C ARG A 12 -20.82 -5.70 -11.18
N ARG A 13 -21.62 -5.08 -12.05
CA ARG A 13 -22.85 -4.39 -11.68
C ARG A 13 -24.11 -5.05 -12.23
N ASP A 14 -24.00 -6.28 -12.73
CA ASP A 14 -25.13 -7.09 -13.16
C ASP A 14 -26.02 -7.50 -11.97
N ALA A 15 -27.20 -8.04 -12.25
CA ALA A 15 -28.21 -8.32 -11.22
C ALA A 15 -27.70 -9.28 -10.11
N PRO A 16 -27.00 -10.39 -10.42
CA PRO A 16 -26.51 -11.31 -9.38
C PRO A 16 -25.46 -10.67 -8.46
N VAL A 17 -24.45 -9.98 -9.00
CA VAL A 17 -23.41 -9.36 -8.17
C VAL A 17 -23.98 -8.18 -7.38
N ARG A 18 -24.92 -7.43 -7.95
CA ARG A 18 -25.62 -6.34 -7.25
C ARG A 18 -26.41 -6.84 -6.05
N ALA A 19 -27.05 -8.00 -6.14
CA ALA A 19 -27.77 -8.61 -5.02
C ALA A 19 -26.83 -8.96 -3.84
N LEU A 20 -25.56 -9.28 -4.13
CA LEU A 20 -24.54 -9.62 -3.14
C LEU A 20 -23.66 -8.43 -2.72
N ALA A 21 -23.84 -7.24 -3.32
CA ALA A 21 -22.92 -6.11 -3.18
C ALA A 21 -22.64 -5.71 -1.73
N ARG A 22 -23.65 -5.74 -0.84
CA ARG A 22 -23.48 -5.40 0.58
C ARG A 22 -22.63 -6.42 1.36
N LEU A 23 -22.58 -7.67 0.92
CA LEU A 23 -21.75 -8.71 1.51
C LEU A 23 -20.31 -8.62 0.99
N LEU A 24 -20.14 -8.33 -0.30
CA LEU A 24 -18.83 -8.23 -0.96
C LEU A 24 -18.12 -6.91 -0.62
N VAL A 25 -18.89 -5.82 -0.48
CA VAL A 25 -18.40 -4.47 -0.14
C VAL A 25 -19.24 -3.92 1.01
N PRO A 26 -18.96 -4.38 2.25
CA PRO A 26 -19.72 -3.95 3.43
C PRO A 26 -19.54 -2.46 3.73
N ASP A 27 -20.43 -1.87 4.51
CA ASP A 27 -20.30 -0.48 4.93
C ASP A 27 -19.16 -0.28 5.92
N GLY A 28 -18.46 0.85 5.81
CA GLY A 28 -17.37 1.26 6.68
C GLY A 28 -16.00 0.80 6.18
N GLU A 29 -15.06 1.75 6.07
CA GLU A 29 -13.76 1.56 5.42
C GLU A 29 -13.01 0.33 5.96
N GLY A 30 -12.94 0.16 7.28
CA GLY A 30 -12.24 -0.97 7.88
C GLY A 30 -12.78 -2.35 7.49
N ARG A 31 -14.11 -2.48 7.38
CA ARG A 31 -14.76 -3.72 6.92
C ARG A 31 -14.57 -3.91 5.42
N GLN A 32 -14.60 -2.84 4.63
CA GLN A 32 -14.30 -2.90 3.20
C GLN A 32 -12.89 -3.42 2.96
N HIS A 33 -11.90 -2.88 3.66
CA HIS A 33 -10.52 -3.32 3.50
C HIS A 33 -10.28 -4.77 3.97
N ALA A 34 -11.00 -5.22 4.99
CA ALA A 34 -10.99 -6.63 5.42
C ALA A 34 -11.59 -7.55 4.34
N ALA A 35 -12.76 -7.20 3.83
CA ALA A 35 -13.47 -7.97 2.80
C ALA A 35 -12.71 -7.98 1.47
N ALA A 36 -12.19 -6.83 1.04
CA ALA A 36 -11.47 -6.65 -0.21
C ALA A 36 -10.26 -7.58 -0.34
N HIS A 37 -9.56 -7.87 0.77
CA HIS A 37 -8.45 -8.82 0.76
C HIS A 37 -8.93 -10.22 0.33
N HIS A 38 -10.00 -10.72 0.94
CA HIS A 38 -10.58 -12.02 0.63
C HIS A 38 -11.22 -12.04 -0.76
N LEU A 39 -11.87 -10.94 -1.14
CA LEU A 39 -12.48 -10.78 -2.44
C LEU A 39 -11.44 -10.87 -3.57
N LEU A 40 -10.34 -10.12 -3.47
CA LEU A 40 -9.27 -10.18 -4.45
C LEU A 40 -8.54 -11.54 -4.43
N TRP A 41 -8.50 -12.22 -3.28
CA TRP A 41 -7.95 -13.58 -3.21
C TRP A 41 -8.68 -14.56 -4.12
N ALA A 42 -9.98 -14.36 -4.39
CA ALA A 42 -10.75 -15.20 -5.30
C ALA A 42 -10.21 -15.19 -6.75
N LEU A 43 -9.37 -14.20 -7.10
CA LEU A 43 -8.71 -14.11 -8.41
C LEU A 43 -7.36 -14.84 -8.48
N PHE A 44 -6.82 -15.27 -7.33
CA PHE A 44 -5.46 -15.80 -7.19
C PHE A 44 -5.36 -17.11 -6.39
N GLY A 45 -6.48 -17.58 -5.83
CA GLY A 45 -6.58 -18.77 -4.98
C GLY A 45 -6.76 -20.06 -5.77
N ASP A 46 -5.76 -20.40 -6.57
CA ASP A 46 -5.69 -21.63 -7.38
C ASP A 46 -5.11 -22.83 -6.61
N ASP A 47 -4.52 -22.62 -5.43
CA ASP A 47 -3.91 -23.66 -4.59
C ASP A 47 -4.14 -23.38 -3.09
N PRO A 48 -4.39 -24.40 -2.23
CA PRO A 48 -4.58 -24.23 -0.79
C PRO A 48 -3.38 -23.62 -0.04
N ASP A 49 -2.16 -23.92 -0.48
CA ASP A 49 -0.92 -23.43 0.12
C ASP A 49 -0.45 -22.11 -0.49
N ARG A 50 -1.29 -21.49 -1.33
CA ARG A 50 -0.97 -20.24 -2.01
C ARG A 50 -0.59 -19.15 -1.01
N THR A 51 0.60 -18.59 -1.19
CA THR A 51 1.00 -17.36 -0.51
C THR A 51 0.65 -16.13 -1.34
N ARG A 52 0.34 -15.02 -0.68
CA ARG A 52 -0.05 -13.76 -1.34
C ARG A 52 1.07 -13.22 -2.22
N ASP A 53 0.80 -13.11 -3.51
CA ASP A 53 1.72 -12.62 -4.55
C ASP A 53 1.20 -11.39 -5.29
N PHE A 54 0.29 -10.64 -4.64
CA PHE A 54 -0.28 -9.41 -5.16
C PHE A 54 -0.31 -8.28 -4.13
N LEU A 55 -0.24 -7.05 -4.63
CA LEU A 55 -0.50 -5.80 -3.94
C LEU A 55 -1.73 -5.16 -4.54
N TRP A 56 -2.44 -4.37 -3.74
CA TRP A 56 -3.64 -3.71 -4.21
C TRP A 56 -3.85 -2.36 -3.55
N ARG A 57 -4.64 -1.52 -4.20
CA ARG A 57 -5.14 -0.26 -3.68
C ARG A 57 -6.62 -0.15 -4.03
N GLN A 58 -7.45 0.16 -3.04
CA GLN A 58 -8.84 0.55 -3.28
C GLN A 58 -8.86 1.95 -3.89
N MET A 59 -9.47 2.09 -5.07
CA MET A 59 -9.68 3.37 -5.73
C MET A 59 -11.04 3.95 -5.34
N GLU A 60 -12.05 3.08 -5.29
CA GLU A 60 -13.38 3.32 -4.73
C GLU A 60 -13.93 1.99 -4.19
N ALA A 61 -15.04 2.03 -3.47
CA ALA A 61 -15.73 0.83 -3.00
C ALA A 61 -15.96 -0.18 -4.16
N GLY A 62 -15.35 -1.36 -4.07
CA GLY A 62 -15.45 -2.41 -5.10
C GLY A 62 -14.62 -2.19 -6.36
N ARG A 63 -13.73 -1.17 -6.42
CA ARG A 63 -12.76 -1.01 -7.51
C ARG A 63 -11.33 -0.88 -7.01
N PHE A 64 -10.43 -1.58 -7.69
CA PHE A 64 -9.08 -1.81 -7.25
C PHE A 64 -8.07 -1.61 -8.39
N MET A 65 -6.92 -1.07 -8.05
CA MET A 65 -5.70 -1.26 -8.82
C MET A 65 -4.91 -2.39 -8.16
N VAL A 66 -4.46 -3.38 -8.93
CA VAL A 66 -3.78 -4.57 -8.44
C VAL A 66 -2.50 -4.79 -9.23
N LEU A 67 -1.40 -5.03 -8.52
CA LEU A 67 -0.12 -5.44 -9.09
C LEU A 67 0.18 -6.86 -8.59
N SER A 68 0.32 -7.82 -9.49
CA SER A 68 0.45 -9.25 -9.15
C SER A 68 1.53 -9.93 -9.98
N ALA A 69 2.16 -10.97 -9.42
CA ALA A 69 3.13 -11.77 -10.16
C ALA A 69 2.49 -12.60 -11.28
N ARG A 70 1.21 -12.96 -11.11
CA ARG A 70 0.41 -13.75 -12.05
C ARG A 70 -0.78 -12.93 -12.56
N GLU A 71 -1.29 -13.30 -13.73
CA GLU A 71 -2.50 -12.70 -14.27
C GLU A 71 -3.71 -13.10 -13.41
N PRO A 72 -4.57 -12.15 -12.99
CA PRO A 72 -5.79 -12.47 -12.25
C PRO A 72 -6.77 -13.29 -13.11
N VAL A 73 -7.38 -14.32 -12.51
CA VAL A 73 -8.36 -15.19 -13.17
C VAL A 73 -9.70 -15.10 -12.45
N ASP A 74 -10.74 -14.59 -13.14
CA ASP A 74 -12.09 -14.53 -12.59
C ASP A 74 -12.90 -15.79 -12.89
N SER A 75 -12.63 -16.85 -12.14
CA SER A 75 -13.35 -18.14 -12.28
C SER A 75 -14.81 -18.07 -11.84
N HIS A 76 -15.23 -17.02 -11.13
CA HIS A 76 -16.56 -16.92 -10.51
C HIS A 76 -17.46 -15.88 -11.18
N GLY A 77 -16.96 -15.16 -12.19
CA GLY A 77 -17.71 -14.13 -12.91
C GLY A 77 -18.11 -12.94 -12.05
N LEU A 78 -17.36 -12.63 -11.00
CA LEU A 78 -17.65 -11.54 -10.07
C LEU A 78 -17.09 -10.19 -10.52
N PHE A 79 -16.13 -10.20 -11.46
CA PHE A 79 -15.30 -9.03 -11.76
C PHE A 79 -15.28 -8.66 -13.24
N ASP A 80 -15.12 -7.36 -13.47
CA ASP A 80 -14.56 -6.83 -14.71
C ASP A 80 -13.06 -6.64 -14.49
N VAL A 81 -12.24 -7.30 -15.31
CA VAL A 81 -10.79 -7.36 -15.16
C VAL A 81 -10.12 -6.85 -16.42
N GLU A 82 -9.44 -5.71 -16.32
CA GLU A 82 -8.57 -5.18 -17.37
C GLU A 82 -7.11 -5.37 -16.95
N THR A 83 -6.39 -6.28 -17.62
CA THR A 83 -5.01 -6.62 -17.27
C THR A 83 -4.02 -6.15 -18.34
N ARG A 84 -2.84 -5.70 -17.91
CA ARG A 84 -1.69 -5.45 -18.78
C ARG A 84 -0.42 -6.04 -18.18
N PRO A 85 0.53 -6.52 -19.01
CA PRO A 85 1.88 -6.83 -18.57
C PRO A 85 2.51 -5.65 -17.83
N PHE A 86 3.11 -5.91 -16.67
CA PHE A 86 3.91 -4.93 -15.94
C PHE A 86 5.39 -5.13 -16.28
N ASP A 87 5.83 -4.41 -17.32
CA ASP A 87 7.22 -4.40 -17.79
C ASP A 87 7.69 -2.96 -18.09
N PRO A 88 7.70 -2.06 -17.10
CA PRO A 88 8.16 -0.69 -17.32
C PRO A 88 9.68 -0.66 -17.58
N LEU A 89 10.08 -0.07 -18.70
CA LEU A 89 11.47 0.09 -19.09
C LEU A 89 12.11 1.27 -18.36
N LEU A 90 12.63 1.05 -17.16
CA LEU A 90 13.28 2.09 -16.35
C LEU A 90 14.78 2.16 -16.61
N LYS A 91 15.34 3.37 -16.59
CA LYS A 91 16.79 3.63 -16.62
C LYS A 91 17.21 4.37 -15.37
N GLU A 92 18.48 4.20 -14.98
CA GLU A 92 19.07 5.06 -13.96
C GLU A 92 18.93 6.53 -14.37
N GLY A 93 18.56 7.39 -13.42
CA GLY A 93 18.30 8.81 -13.66
C GLY A 93 16.86 9.14 -14.06
N ASP A 94 16.04 8.15 -14.44
CA ASP A 94 14.63 8.39 -14.76
C ASP A 94 13.90 9.08 -13.59
N ARG A 95 13.15 10.13 -13.90
CA ARG A 95 12.29 10.83 -12.94
C ARG A 95 10.85 10.33 -13.06
N LEU A 96 10.28 9.94 -11.94
CA LEU A 96 8.95 9.36 -11.87
C LEU A 96 8.14 10.06 -10.80
N ARG A 97 6.89 10.41 -11.12
CA ARG A 97 5.90 10.76 -10.09
C ARG A 97 5.32 9.49 -9.51
N PHE A 98 5.05 9.51 -8.21
CA PHE A 98 4.45 8.37 -7.52
C PHE A 98 3.20 8.75 -6.72
N LEU A 99 2.36 7.74 -6.49
CA LEU A 99 1.29 7.73 -5.51
C LEU A 99 1.42 6.47 -4.66
N LEU A 100 1.47 6.62 -3.34
CA LEU A 100 1.65 5.52 -2.39
C LEU A 100 0.71 5.69 -1.19
N ARG A 101 -0.11 4.67 -0.91
CA ARG A 101 -0.73 4.50 0.42
C ARG A 101 0.12 3.54 1.23
N ALA A 102 0.64 3.95 2.38
CA ALA A 102 1.51 3.11 3.20
C ALA A 102 1.11 3.11 4.67
N ASN A 103 1.26 1.95 5.32
CA ASN A 103 1.51 1.90 6.76
C ASN A 103 3.03 2.03 6.96
N ALA A 104 3.49 3.25 7.23
CA ALA A 104 4.90 3.56 7.43
C ALA A 104 5.31 3.20 8.87
N THR A 105 6.28 2.30 9.01
CA THR A 105 6.75 1.83 10.31
C THR A 105 8.26 1.93 10.45
N VAL A 106 8.71 2.12 11.68
CA VAL A 106 10.12 2.10 12.06
C VAL A 106 10.34 1.13 13.22
N ASP A 107 11.41 0.36 13.17
CA ASP A 107 11.79 -0.51 14.29
C ASP A 107 12.75 0.26 15.22
N ARG A 108 12.45 0.27 16.51
CA ARG A 108 13.21 0.93 17.59
C ARG A 108 13.75 -0.10 18.56
N LYS A 109 15.03 0.01 18.93
CA LYS A 109 15.59 -0.81 20.00
C LYS A 109 15.03 -0.34 21.34
N THR A 110 14.59 -1.29 22.16
CA THR A 110 14.09 -1.02 23.51
C THR A 110 15.05 -1.67 24.51
N PRO A 111 15.52 -0.95 25.54
CA PRO A 111 16.34 -1.53 26.58
C PRO A 111 15.67 -2.79 27.19
N GLY A 112 16.45 -3.85 27.38
CA GLY A 112 15.96 -5.12 27.94
C GLY A 112 15.20 -6.04 26.98
N ARG A 113 15.04 -5.67 25.70
CA ARG A 113 14.42 -6.53 24.67
C ARG A 113 15.45 -6.96 23.62
N THR A 114 15.50 -8.25 23.33
CA THR A 114 16.38 -8.82 22.30
C THR A 114 15.97 -8.42 20.87
N ARG A 115 14.67 -8.14 20.65
CA ARG A 115 14.14 -7.72 19.35
C ARG A 115 13.67 -6.27 19.42
N SER A 116 13.96 -5.50 18.38
CA SER A 116 13.42 -4.15 18.21
C SER A 116 11.90 -4.17 18.18
N GLN A 117 11.29 -3.16 18.81
CA GLN A 117 9.85 -2.92 18.77
C GLN A 117 9.49 -2.08 17.55
N ARG A 118 8.37 -2.41 16.90
CA ARG A 118 7.88 -1.69 15.73
C ARG A 118 6.93 -0.59 16.13
N HIS A 119 7.19 0.62 15.67
CA HIS A 119 6.32 1.77 15.84
C HIS A 119 5.82 2.29 14.49
N ASP A 120 4.64 2.89 14.50
CA ASP A 120 4.19 3.75 13.39
C ASP A 120 5.11 4.98 13.32
N VAL A 121 5.56 5.35 12.11
CA VAL A 121 6.54 6.45 11.92
C VAL A 121 6.03 7.76 12.47
N VAL A 122 4.74 8.06 12.24
CA VAL A 122 4.15 9.32 12.66
C VAL A 122 3.97 9.35 14.16
N MET A 123 3.47 8.25 14.74
CA MET A 123 3.31 8.17 16.19
C MET A 123 4.66 8.17 16.92
N ASP A 124 5.70 7.53 16.36
CA ASP A 124 7.05 7.54 16.91
C ASP A 124 7.67 8.95 16.92
N ALA A 125 7.43 9.73 15.86
CA ALA A 125 7.87 11.11 15.78
C ALA A 125 7.14 11.99 16.81
N LEU A 126 5.80 11.90 16.85
CA LEU A 126 4.97 12.71 17.74
C LEU A 126 5.11 12.35 19.22
N HIS A 127 5.54 11.13 19.55
CA HIS A 127 5.80 10.76 20.94
C HIS A 127 6.95 11.55 21.58
N ARG A 128 7.86 12.08 20.76
CA ARG A 128 9.02 12.88 21.22
C ARG A 128 8.71 14.38 21.32
N ARG A 129 7.51 14.78 20.90
CA ARG A 129 7.05 16.17 20.89
C ARG A 129 6.68 16.61 22.31
N SER A 130 7.00 17.85 22.64
CA SER A 130 6.49 18.50 23.85
C SER A 130 5.05 18.97 23.67
N GLN A 131 4.26 18.99 24.73
CA GLN A 131 2.87 19.47 24.65
C GLN A 131 2.74 20.98 24.33
N ARG A 132 3.84 21.74 24.42
CA ARG A 132 3.86 23.20 24.21
C ARG A 132 4.07 23.61 22.75
N GLU A 133 4.47 22.69 21.89
CA GLU A 133 4.67 22.97 20.48
C GLU A 133 3.32 23.17 19.76
N GLY A 134 3.27 24.11 18.82
CA GLY A 134 2.07 24.42 18.01
C GLY A 134 1.84 23.46 16.84
N ALA A 135 0.77 23.68 16.08
CA ALA A 135 0.38 22.82 14.95
C ALA A 135 1.45 22.76 13.85
N GLU A 136 2.07 23.87 13.50
CA GLU A 136 3.13 23.93 12.47
C GLU A 136 4.33 23.04 12.81
N ALA A 137 4.79 23.08 14.07
CA ALA A 137 5.86 22.21 14.53
C ALA A 137 5.47 20.73 14.47
N ARG A 138 4.19 20.41 14.71
CA ARG A 138 3.67 19.04 14.56
C ARG A 138 3.76 18.57 13.12
N ASP A 139 3.31 19.41 12.18
CA ASP A 139 3.25 19.04 10.77
C ASP A 139 4.65 18.93 10.17
N SER A 140 5.57 19.82 10.56
CA SER A 140 6.99 19.73 10.22
C SER A 140 7.62 18.42 10.71
N MET A 141 7.43 18.05 11.99
CA MET A 141 7.93 16.77 12.52
C MET A 141 7.38 15.54 11.77
N ILE A 142 6.13 15.60 11.32
CA ILE A 142 5.51 14.52 10.55
C ILE A 142 6.14 14.44 9.16
N ALA A 143 6.31 15.57 8.48
CA ALA A 143 6.95 15.66 7.18
C ALA A 143 8.38 15.10 7.24
N ASP A 144 9.21 15.59 8.15
CA ASP A 144 10.60 15.14 8.33
C ASP A 144 10.69 13.62 8.58
N ALA A 145 9.80 13.09 9.42
CA ALA A 145 9.78 11.67 9.75
C ALA A 145 9.41 10.80 8.53
N LEU A 146 8.45 11.24 7.72
CA LEU A 146 8.02 10.55 6.51
C LEU A 146 9.02 10.68 5.37
N GLU A 147 9.66 11.83 5.20
CA GLU A 147 10.77 12.01 4.26
C GLU A 147 11.95 11.11 4.63
N THR A 148 12.33 11.07 5.91
CA THR A 148 13.36 10.16 6.42
C THR A 148 12.98 8.70 6.22
N TRP A 149 11.71 8.33 6.36
CA TRP A 149 11.23 6.98 6.08
C TRP A 149 11.31 6.65 4.57
N MET A 150 10.88 7.57 3.70
CA MET A 150 10.89 7.40 2.25
C MET A 150 12.32 7.30 1.71
N GLY A 151 13.24 8.15 2.18
CA GLY A 151 14.66 8.07 1.84
C GLY A 151 15.27 6.71 2.20
N ARG A 152 14.94 6.16 3.39
CA ARG A 152 15.37 4.81 3.79
C ARG A 152 14.76 3.69 2.93
N GLN A 153 13.50 3.84 2.49
CA GLN A 153 12.94 2.91 1.50
C GLN A 153 13.73 2.99 0.19
N GLY A 154 13.99 4.22 -0.29
CA GLY A 154 14.72 4.47 -1.53
C GLY A 154 16.10 3.85 -1.59
N VAL A 155 16.93 4.04 -0.55
CA VAL A 155 18.28 3.44 -0.47
C VAL A 155 18.23 1.92 -0.64
N ARG A 156 17.25 1.25 -0.04
CA ARG A 156 17.09 -0.21 -0.14
C ARG A 156 16.48 -0.66 -1.45
N ALA A 157 15.71 0.21 -2.08
CA ALA A 157 14.83 -0.10 -3.20
C ALA A 157 15.29 0.52 -4.52
N GLY A 158 16.49 1.11 -4.61
CA GLY A 158 17.00 1.63 -5.88
C GLY A 158 16.32 2.91 -6.38
N PHE A 159 15.90 3.81 -5.49
CA PHE A 159 15.48 5.16 -5.87
C PHE A 159 15.90 6.22 -4.83
N ALA A 160 15.87 7.49 -5.22
CA ALA A 160 16.04 8.62 -4.32
C ALA A 160 14.87 9.63 -4.48
N PRO A 161 14.39 10.27 -3.40
CA PRO A 161 13.46 11.39 -3.54
C PRO A 161 14.04 12.49 -4.46
N ALA A 162 13.23 13.00 -5.38
CA ALA A 162 13.62 14.02 -6.36
C ALA A 162 12.87 15.35 -6.17
N SER A 163 11.87 15.37 -5.29
CA SER A 163 11.13 16.54 -4.81
C SER A 163 10.83 16.38 -3.31
N PRO A 164 10.43 17.46 -2.61
CA PRO A 164 9.77 17.32 -1.31
C PRO A 164 8.58 16.37 -1.38
N LEU A 165 8.33 15.67 -0.28
CA LEU A 165 7.23 14.72 -0.16
C LEU A 165 5.91 15.46 0.11
N VAL A 166 4.85 15.10 -0.60
CA VAL A 166 3.50 15.64 -0.35
C VAL A 166 2.69 14.61 0.43
N ILE A 167 2.14 15.02 1.57
CA ILE A 167 1.24 14.21 2.39
C ILE A 167 -0.19 14.59 2.04
N GLU A 168 -0.85 13.79 1.20
CA GLU A 168 -2.24 14.04 0.78
C GLU A 168 -3.25 13.71 1.87
N GLY A 169 -2.89 12.80 2.77
CA GLY A 169 -3.77 12.43 3.87
C GLY A 169 -3.12 11.48 4.86
N ARG A 170 -3.64 11.51 6.08
CA ARG A 170 -3.25 10.61 7.16
C ARG A 170 -4.50 10.18 7.93
N ASP A 171 -4.62 8.88 8.14
CA ASP A 171 -5.76 8.29 8.84
C ASP A 171 -5.31 7.11 9.72
N VAL A 172 -6.24 6.55 10.49
CA VAL A 172 -6.07 5.32 11.26
C VAL A 172 -7.09 4.30 10.78
N LEU A 173 -6.60 3.30 10.05
CA LEU A 173 -7.44 2.21 9.57
C LEU A 173 -7.72 1.23 10.72
N ARG A 174 -9.01 0.94 10.94
CA ARG A 174 -9.50 0.05 12.00
C ARG A 174 -10.13 -1.19 11.39
N ILE A 175 -9.40 -2.29 11.37
CA ILE A 175 -9.81 -3.56 10.76
C ILE A 175 -10.40 -4.49 11.83
N PRO A 176 -11.66 -4.93 11.71
CA PRO A 176 -12.20 -5.99 12.56
C PRO A 176 -11.46 -7.30 12.31
N ARG A 177 -11.05 -7.99 13.37
CA ARG A 177 -10.45 -9.33 13.25
C ARG A 177 -11.54 -10.38 13.07
N SER A 178 -11.18 -11.46 12.37
CA SER A 178 -12.05 -12.62 12.26
C SER A 178 -12.35 -13.25 13.62
N GLY A 179 -13.51 -13.91 13.72
CA GLY A 179 -13.88 -14.70 14.90
C GLY A 179 -14.02 -13.89 16.19
N GLY A 180 -14.42 -12.62 16.11
CA GLY A 180 -14.69 -11.78 17.29
C GLY A 180 -13.45 -11.35 18.08
N ARG A 181 -12.24 -11.49 17.52
CA ARG A 181 -10.96 -11.16 18.20
C ARG A 181 -10.67 -9.65 18.29
N GLY A 182 -11.71 -8.82 18.36
CA GLY A 182 -11.61 -7.35 18.45
C GLY A 182 -11.18 -6.66 17.16
N ILE A 183 -10.63 -5.45 17.30
CA ILE A 183 -10.21 -4.58 16.18
C ILE A 183 -8.69 -4.42 16.21
N VAL A 184 -8.05 -4.43 15.04
CA VAL A 184 -6.66 -3.97 14.88
C VAL A 184 -6.65 -2.58 14.24
N SER A 185 -5.83 -1.70 14.78
CA SER A 185 -5.72 -0.31 14.32
C SER A 185 -4.28 0.00 13.93
N PHE A 186 -4.08 0.71 12.83
CA PHE A 186 -2.75 1.19 12.42
C PHE A 186 -2.87 2.46 11.58
N GLY A 187 -1.84 3.30 11.62
CA GLY A 187 -1.78 4.53 10.84
C GLY A 187 -1.62 4.24 9.35
N VAL A 188 -2.22 5.07 8.51
CA VAL A 188 -2.04 5.02 7.06
C VAL A 188 -1.77 6.42 6.56
N VAL A 189 -0.81 6.55 5.64
CA VAL A 189 -0.46 7.80 4.99
C VAL A 189 -0.61 7.65 3.49
N ASN A 190 -1.17 8.68 2.84
CA ASN A 190 -1.18 8.83 1.39
C ASN A 190 -0.10 9.84 1.01
N LEU A 191 0.85 9.39 0.21
CA LEU A 191 2.05 10.12 -0.15
C LEU A 191 2.13 10.25 -1.67
N THR A 192 2.49 11.44 -2.13
CA THR A 192 2.84 11.73 -3.53
C THR A 192 4.14 12.51 -3.60
N GLY A 193 4.78 12.50 -4.77
CA GLY A 193 6.02 13.22 -5.01
C GLY A 193 6.75 12.67 -6.23
N GLU A 194 8.01 13.08 -6.38
CA GLU A 194 8.89 12.59 -7.43
C GLU A 194 10.05 11.78 -6.85
N VAL A 195 10.43 10.72 -7.56
CA VAL A 195 11.62 9.92 -7.30
C VAL A 195 12.50 9.87 -8.53
N ARG A 196 13.81 9.76 -8.31
CA ARG A 196 14.81 9.44 -9.33
C ARG A 196 15.22 7.99 -9.16
N VAL A 197 15.16 7.22 -10.24
CA VAL A 197 15.63 5.84 -10.23
C VAL A 197 17.16 5.81 -10.09
N THR A 198 17.67 5.02 -9.15
CA THR A 198 19.11 4.84 -8.93
C THR A 198 19.57 3.41 -9.22
N ALA A 199 18.71 2.41 -9.06
CA ALA A 199 18.97 1.04 -9.47
C ALA A 199 17.67 0.43 -10.06
N PRO A 200 17.49 0.44 -11.39
CA PRO A 200 16.23 0.07 -12.03
C PRO A 200 15.70 -1.29 -11.59
N ASP A 201 16.54 -2.34 -11.61
CA ASP A 201 16.08 -3.68 -11.31
C ASP A 201 15.64 -3.86 -9.85
N ALA A 202 16.40 -3.29 -8.90
CA ALA A 202 16.05 -3.31 -7.48
C ALA A 202 14.75 -2.54 -7.21
N PHE A 203 14.52 -1.45 -7.96
CA PHE A 203 13.28 -0.68 -7.84
C PHE A 203 12.08 -1.41 -8.38
N LEU A 204 12.22 -2.05 -9.53
CA LEU A 204 11.17 -2.91 -10.09
C LEU A 204 10.82 -4.08 -9.16
N ASP A 205 11.80 -4.74 -8.53
CA ASP A 205 11.53 -5.78 -7.54
C ASP A 205 10.81 -5.24 -6.31
N SER A 206 11.22 -4.06 -5.85
CA SER A 206 10.61 -3.41 -4.69
C SER A 206 9.18 -2.94 -4.97
N LEU A 207 8.87 -2.54 -6.21
CA LEU A 207 7.50 -2.22 -6.62
C LEU A 207 6.58 -3.44 -6.53
N MET A 208 7.05 -4.63 -6.92
CA MET A 208 6.30 -5.88 -6.80
C MET A 208 6.11 -6.32 -5.33
N GLN A 209 7.09 -6.03 -4.45
CA GLN A 209 7.02 -6.41 -3.03
C GLN A 209 6.24 -5.40 -2.17
N GLY A 210 6.24 -4.13 -2.58
CA GLY A 210 5.49 -3.04 -1.99
C GLY A 210 6.16 -2.40 -0.76
N PHE A 211 5.81 -1.14 -0.51
CA PHE A 211 6.45 -0.30 0.51
C PHE A 211 5.65 -0.23 1.82
N GLY A 212 6.33 -0.37 2.95
CA GLY A 212 5.67 -0.38 4.27
C GLY A 212 4.95 -1.69 4.59
N ARG A 213 4.04 -1.65 5.57
CA ARG A 213 3.33 -2.82 6.10
C ARG A 213 1.84 -2.79 5.71
N ALA A 214 1.05 -3.65 6.35
CA ALA A 214 -0.39 -3.78 6.15
C ALA A 214 -0.80 -4.01 4.69
N ARG A 215 0.05 -4.69 3.90
CA ARG A 215 -0.15 -4.87 2.46
C ARG A 215 -1.41 -5.67 2.11
N ALA A 216 -1.81 -6.59 2.99
CA ALA A 216 -3.06 -7.32 2.85
C ALA A 216 -4.29 -6.39 2.89
N PHE A 217 -4.17 -5.20 3.50
CA PHE A 217 -5.24 -4.24 3.70
C PHE A 217 -5.14 -3.03 2.77
N GLY A 218 -4.60 -3.20 1.55
CA GLY A 218 -4.61 -2.15 0.52
C GLY A 218 -3.51 -1.08 0.68
N CYS A 219 -2.43 -1.41 1.39
CA CYS A 219 -1.24 -0.58 1.52
C CYS A 219 -0.06 -1.14 0.69
N GLY A 220 0.88 -0.27 0.39
CA GLY A 220 2.21 -0.60 -0.14
C GLY A 220 2.32 -0.71 -1.65
N LEU A 221 1.20 -0.70 -2.38
CA LEU A 221 1.24 -0.48 -3.83
C LEU A 221 1.65 0.97 -4.12
N MET A 222 2.82 1.15 -4.73
CA MET A 222 3.27 2.43 -5.28
C MET A 222 2.97 2.46 -6.77
N LEU A 223 2.10 3.39 -7.18
CA LEU A 223 1.84 3.64 -8.60
C LEU A 223 2.83 4.68 -9.10
N ILE A 224 3.45 4.41 -10.25
CA ILE A 224 4.45 5.29 -10.85
C ILE A 224 4.03 5.74 -12.24
N ARG A 225 4.46 6.94 -12.63
CA ARG A 225 4.36 7.46 -13.99
C ARG A 225 5.58 8.32 -14.29
N ARG A 226 5.98 8.44 -15.56
CA ARG A 226 7.07 9.35 -15.95
C ARG A 226 6.72 10.79 -15.57
N ALA A 227 7.67 11.48 -14.93
CA ALA A 227 7.63 12.93 -14.84
C ALA A 227 7.88 13.48 -16.25
N VAL A 228 7.08 14.45 -16.67
CA VAL A 228 7.21 15.12 -17.97
C VAL A 228 8.48 15.96 -17.95
#